data_AF-A0A2G6WT77-F1
#
_entry.id   AF-A0A2G6WT77-F1
#
_cell.length_a   1.000
_cell.length_b   1.000
_cell.length_c   1.000
_cell.angle_alpha   90.00
_cell.angle_beta   90.00
_cell.angle_gamma   90.00
#
_symmetry.space_group_name_H-M   'P 1'
#
loop_
_entity.id
_entity.type
_entity.pdbx_description
1 polymer ?
#
loop_
_entity_poly.entity_id
_entity_poly.type
_entity_poly.pdbx_seq_one_letter_code
_entity_poly.pdbx_strand_id
1 'polypeptide(L)'
;MSRVARSRWVCVLTLILGILSLAAVSLAGEPAPSPDAAGRIAFDLPAQPLATAVQVYAQATGQSVFFDGQLTAGLESAPLHGVFTPREALQRLLAGTRLAARHTDARTFTLVEAEASPPAVVTTPAAPAIAMSPRDARVVQQALERTLCRWPHARPGTYRALVQLWVGPSGHVRRTRLLSSTGLAQRDAALEAAMNTLVFDRPPEGEADQPLTVLLLPRTGDRPDVCDAAVSP
;
A
#
# COMPACT_ATOMS: atom_id res chain seq x y z
N MET A 1 -37.51 -52.86 52.04
CA MET A 1 -38.15 -53.45 50.84
C MET A 1 -39.04 -52.38 50.23
N SER A 2 -38.93 -51.85 49.01
CA SER A 2 -38.12 -52.16 47.84
C SER A 2 -38.26 -50.99 46.83
N ARG A 3 -37.12 -50.53 46.30
CA ARG A 3 -36.87 -49.99 44.94
C ARG A 3 -37.38 -48.60 44.53
N VAL A 4 -36.38 -47.72 44.50
CA VAL A 4 -36.24 -46.37 43.98
C VAL A 4 -36.10 -46.33 42.43
N ALA A 5 -36.50 -45.19 41.86
CA ALA A 5 -36.05 -44.58 40.59
C ALA A 5 -36.59 -45.11 39.25
N ARG A 6 -37.83 -44.69 38.93
CA ARG A 6 -38.28 -44.42 37.56
C ARG A 6 -38.75 -42.97 37.44
N SER A 7 -37.85 -42.00 37.60
CA SER A 7 -38.12 -40.61 37.18
C SER A 7 -36.85 -39.75 37.28
N ARG A 8 -35.84 -40.01 36.44
CA ARG A 8 -34.61 -39.21 36.38
C ARG A 8 -34.27 -38.67 34.99
N TRP A 9 -35.14 -38.86 34.00
CA TRP A 9 -34.82 -38.54 32.60
C TRP A 9 -35.56 -37.32 32.02
N VAL A 10 -36.56 -36.76 32.71
CA VAL A 10 -37.34 -35.64 32.17
C VAL A 10 -36.88 -34.26 32.70
N CYS A 11 -36.17 -34.20 33.83
CA CYS A 11 -35.76 -32.92 34.43
C CYS A 11 -34.35 -32.43 34.01
N VAL A 12 -33.55 -33.22 33.29
CA VAL A 12 -32.21 -32.80 32.87
C VAL A 12 -32.24 -31.99 31.57
N LEU A 13 -33.33 -32.03 30.80
CA LEU A 13 -33.41 -31.37 29.50
C LEU A 13 -33.85 -29.89 29.55
N THR A 14 -34.41 -29.41 30.67
CA THR A 14 -34.92 -28.03 30.80
C THR A 14 -34.03 -27.08 31.58
N LEU A 15 -32.87 -27.52 32.07
CA LEU A 15 -31.94 -26.71 32.88
C LEU A 15 -30.63 -26.33 32.15
N ILE A 16 -30.57 -26.49 30.82
CA ILE A 16 -29.42 -26.08 29.98
C ILE A 16 -29.74 -24.83 29.13
N LEU A 17 -30.96 -24.28 29.24
CA LEU A 17 -31.40 -23.13 28.44
C LEU A 17 -31.25 -21.76 29.12
N GLY A 18 -30.64 -21.69 30.31
CA GLY A 18 -30.67 -20.50 31.18
C GLY A 18 -29.32 -19.91 31.60
N ILE A 19 -28.20 -20.29 30.98
CA ILE A 19 -26.85 -19.80 31.33
C ILE A 19 -26.18 -19.06 30.16
N LEU A 20 -26.91 -18.78 29.08
CA LEU A 20 -26.42 -17.93 27.98
C LEU A 20 -26.51 -16.43 28.32
N SER A 21 -26.14 -16.08 29.56
CA SER A 21 -26.01 -14.70 30.01
C SER A 21 -24.54 -14.31 29.98
N LEU A 22 -24.23 -13.41 29.04
CA LEU A 22 -23.53 -12.17 29.36
C LEU A 22 -22.03 -12.28 29.70
N ALA A 23 -21.19 -12.35 28.67
CA ALA A 23 -19.91 -11.61 28.60
C ALA A 23 -19.30 -11.75 27.21
N ALA A 24 -19.91 -11.13 26.19
CA ALA A 24 -19.13 -10.70 25.04
C ALA A 24 -18.33 -9.47 25.49
N VAL A 25 -17.19 -9.70 26.15
CA VAL A 25 -16.16 -8.67 26.30
C VAL A 25 -15.60 -8.48 24.90
N SER A 26 -16.18 -7.54 24.16
CA SER A 26 -15.54 -6.98 22.99
C SER A 26 -14.20 -6.41 23.46
N LEU A 27 -13.11 -7.10 23.15
CA LEU A 27 -11.80 -6.48 23.05
C LEU A 27 -11.91 -5.44 21.92
N ALA A 28 -12.43 -4.26 22.25
CA ALA A 28 -12.23 -3.09 21.44
C ALA A 28 -10.71 -2.87 21.44
N GLY A 29 -10.05 -3.29 20.36
CA GLY A 29 -8.69 -2.87 20.09
C GLY A 29 -8.71 -1.36 20.07
N GLU A 30 -8.15 -0.75 21.11
CA GLU A 30 -8.03 0.69 21.20
C GLU A 30 -7.26 1.14 19.94
N PRO A 31 -7.86 1.96 19.07
CA PRO A 31 -7.15 2.43 17.89
C PRO A 31 -5.91 3.17 18.40
N ALA A 32 -4.73 2.63 18.09
CA ALA A 32 -3.48 3.29 18.43
C ALA A 32 -3.57 4.72 17.87
N PRO A 33 -3.40 5.76 18.72
CA PRO A 33 -3.58 7.13 18.27
C PRO A 33 -2.62 7.39 17.11
N SER A 34 -3.19 7.75 15.96
CA SER A 34 -2.40 8.14 14.80
C SER A 34 -1.44 9.27 15.21
N PRO A 35 -0.23 9.36 14.65
CA PRO A 35 0.71 10.46 14.93
C PRO A 35 0.12 11.85 14.59
N ASP A 36 -0.95 11.89 13.80
CA ASP A 36 -1.79 13.06 13.53
C ASP A 36 -2.69 13.50 14.71
N ALA A 37 -3.04 12.58 15.60
CA ALA A 37 -3.83 12.84 16.80
C ALA A 37 -2.96 13.21 18.02
N ALA A 38 -1.63 13.04 17.91
CA ALA A 38 -0.70 13.50 18.93
C ALA A 38 -0.69 15.04 18.95
N GLY A 39 -0.86 15.62 20.15
CA GLY A 39 -0.92 17.07 20.35
C GLY A 39 0.29 17.80 19.79
N ARG A 40 0.16 19.12 19.61
CA ARG A 40 1.27 19.95 19.11
C ARG A 40 2.35 20.12 20.17
N ILE A 41 3.61 20.01 19.77
CA ILE A 41 4.79 20.09 20.63
C ILE A 41 5.66 21.25 20.15
N ALA A 42 6.25 22.00 21.08
CA ALA A 42 7.23 23.03 20.76
C ALA A 42 8.59 22.40 20.48
N PHE A 43 9.15 22.69 19.31
CA PHE A 43 10.46 22.25 18.88
C PHE A 43 11.39 23.45 18.72
N ASP A 44 12.63 23.29 19.20
CA ASP A 44 13.74 24.21 19.01
C ASP A 44 14.99 23.37 18.68
N LEU A 45 15.11 22.96 17.42
CA LEU A 45 16.25 22.20 16.92
C LEU A 45 16.97 23.03 15.85
N PRO A 46 18.23 23.43 16.07
CA PRO A 46 19.02 24.10 15.04
C PRO A 46 19.37 23.12 13.89
N ALA A 47 19.86 23.67 12.78
CA ALA A 47 20.45 22.84 11.73
C ALA A 47 21.66 22.09 12.31
N GLN A 48 21.63 20.76 12.21
CA GLN A 48 22.62 19.89 12.85
C GLN A 48 22.71 18.55 12.09
N PRO A 49 23.69 17.68 12.40
CA PRO A 49 23.79 16.36 11.78
C PRO A 49 22.48 15.59 11.91
N LEU A 50 22.00 15.05 10.79
CA LEU A 50 20.66 14.47 10.68
C LEU A 50 20.43 13.34 11.68
N ALA A 51 21.42 12.47 11.88
CA ALA A 51 21.35 11.39 12.85
C ALA A 51 21.03 11.91 14.26
N THR A 52 21.70 12.98 14.68
CA THR A 52 21.48 13.61 15.99
C THR A 52 20.11 14.27 16.05
N ALA A 53 19.72 15.00 15.00
CA ALA A 53 18.45 15.70 14.92
C ALA A 53 17.25 14.75 15.07
N VAL A 54 17.29 13.62 14.36
CA VAL A 54 16.22 12.62 14.38
C VAL A 54 16.15 11.91 15.73
N GLN A 55 17.29 11.66 16.39
CA GLN A 55 17.31 11.12 17.75
C GLN A 55 16.69 12.09 18.77
N VAL A 56 17.02 13.38 18.70
CA VAL A 56 16.43 14.41 19.58
C VAL A 56 14.91 14.51 19.35
N TYR A 57 14.47 14.51 18.10
CA TYR A 57 13.04 14.47 17.74
C TYR A 57 12.34 13.22 18.30
N ALA A 58 12.96 12.05 18.15
CA ALA A 58 12.43 10.78 18.64
C ALA A 58 12.23 10.81 20.17
N GLN A 59 13.20 11.36 20.91
CA GLN A 59 13.08 11.56 22.35
C GLN A 59 11.97 12.55 22.73
N ALA A 60 11.89 13.69 22.03
CA ALA A 60 10.89 14.72 22.32
C ALA A 60 9.43 14.23 22.06
N THR A 61 9.25 13.34 21.10
CA THR A 61 7.94 12.79 20.73
C THR A 61 7.62 11.45 21.39
N GLY A 62 8.59 10.84 22.07
CA GLY A 62 8.47 9.47 22.61
C GLY A 62 8.33 8.40 21.53
N GLN A 63 8.83 8.67 20.33
CA GLN A 63 8.84 7.74 19.21
C GLN A 63 10.18 7.00 19.14
N SER A 64 10.14 5.75 18.68
CA SER A 64 11.31 4.93 18.37
C SER A 64 11.68 5.09 16.90
N VAL A 65 12.96 5.27 16.62
CA VAL A 65 13.48 5.40 15.26
C VAL A 65 14.49 4.30 14.94
N PHE A 66 14.38 3.74 13.72
CA PHE A 66 15.35 2.82 13.15
C PHE A 66 15.91 3.39 11.84
N PHE A 67 17.23 3.31 11.64
CA PHE A 67 17.88 3.73 10.40
C PHE A 67 19.26 3.10 10.25
N ASP A 68 19.72 2.97 9.00
CA ASP A 68 21.11 2.63 8.71
C ASP A 68 21.99 3.89 8.85
N GLY A 69 23.10 3.80 9.58
CA GLY A 69 24.00 4.93 9.80
C GLY A 69 24.58 5.49 8.50
N GLN A 70 24.70 4.69 7.43
CA GLN A 70 25.14 5.16 6.13
C GLN A 70 24.13 6.10 5.46
N LEU A 71 22.83 5.95 5.74
CA LEU A 71 21.78 6.78 5.15
C LEU A 71 21.82 8.22 5.66
N THR A 72 22.26 8.42 6.91
CA THR A 72 22.29 9.75 7.55
C THR A 72 23.69 10.35 7.58
N ALA A 73 24.70 9.62 7.09
CA ALA A 73 26.09 10.06 7.08
C ALA A 73 26.30 11.30 6.19
N GLY A 74 26.87 12.37 6.76
CA GLY A 74 27.15 13.60 6.05
C GLY A 74 25.92 14.42 5.64
N LEU A 75 24.73 14.06 6.12
CA LEU A 75 23.50 14.84 5.91
C LEU A 75 23.24 15.75 7.12
N GLU A 76 22.72 16.94 6.83
CA GLU A 76 22.26 17.90 7.82
C GLU A 76 20.74 18.01 7.78
N SER A 77 20.13 18.15 8.96
CA SER A 77 18.70 18.44 9.07
C SER A 77 18.42 19.92 8.85
N ALA A 78 17.22 20.22 8.34
CA ALA A 78 16.73 21.59 8.36
C ALA A 78 16.47 22.06 9.80
N PRO A 79 16.58 23.37 10.09
CA PRO A 79 16.22 23.91 11.39
C PRO A 79 14.71 23.77 11.63
N LEU A 80 14.34 23.34 12.84
CA LEU A 80 12.97 23.13 13.25
C LEU A 80 12.68 23.98 14.49
N HIS A 81 12.05 25.14 14.25
CA HIS A 81 11.62 26.06 15.30
C HIS A 81 10.12 26.32 15.20
N GLY A 82 9.38 26.08 16.28
CA GLY A 82 7.95 26.35 16.38
C GLY A 82 7.14 25.20 16.96
N VAL A 83 5.82 25.36 16.95
CA VAL A 83 4.88 24.41 17.54
C VAL A 83 4.22 23.59 16.44
N PHE A 84 4.56 22.31 16.35
CA PHE A 84 4.15 21.41 15.28
C PHE A 84 3.59 20.10 15.84
N THR A 85 2.75 19.42 15.06
CA THR A 85 2.49 18.00 15.33
C THR A 85 3.75 17.18 15.06
N PRO A 86 3.93 16.01 15.70
CA PRO A 86 5.07 15.12 15.44
C PRO A 86 5.27 14.86 13.93
N ARG A 87 4.18 14.60 13.20
CA ARG A 87 4.24 14.34 11.76
C ARG A 87 4.76 15.55 10.96
N GLU A 88 4.26 16.75 11.24
CA GLU A 88 4.71 17.99 10.57
C GLU A 88 6.17 18.30 10.92
N ALA A 89 6.54 18.14 12.18
CA ALA A 89 7.90 18.34 12.66
C ALA A 89 8.89 17.43 11.93
N LEU A 90 8.57 16.13 11.79
CA LEU A 90 9.42 15.16 11.12
C LEU A 90 9.58 15.48 9.63
N GLN A 91 8.50 15.86 8.94
CA GLN A 91 8.57 16.26 7.53
C GLN A 91 9.47 17.48 7.33
N ARG A 92 9.39 18.47 8.23
CA ARG A 92 10.26 19.66 8.18
C ARG A 92 11.70 19.31 8.50
N LEU A 93 11.94 18.44 9.48
CA LEU A 93 13.28 18.02 9.90
C LEU A 93 14.03 17.30 8.77
N LEU A 94 13.32 16.44 8.03
CA LEU A 94 13.86 15.70 6.89
C LEU A 94 13.86 16.52 5.58
N ALA A 95 13.34 17.75 5.58
CA ALA A 95 13.30 18.57 4.38
C ALA A 95 14.71 18.83 3.84
N GLY A 96 14.91 18.62 2.54
CA GLY A 96 16.22 18.73 1.89
C GLY A 96 17.09 17.49 1.99
N THR A 97 16.74 16.53 2.86
CA THR A 97 17.37 15.21 2.90
C THR A 97 16.55 14.29 2.00
N ARG A 98 17.16 13.51 1.10
CA ARG A 98 16.43 12.58 0.21
C ARG A 98 15.88 11.36 0.97
N LEU A 99 15.40 11.57 2.18
CA LEU A 99 14.98 10.56 3.13
C LEU A 99 13.52 10.82 3.52
N ALA A 100 12.80 9.74 3.77
CA ALA A 100 11.42 9.77 4.23
C ALA A 100 11.28 8.87 5.46
N ALA A 101 10.33 9.23 6.33
CA ALA A 101 9.96 8.41 7.47
C ALA A 101 8.84 7.44 7.09
N ARG A 102 9.08 6.15 7.28
CA ARG A 102 8.09 5.09 7.13
C ARG A 102 7.67 4.58 8.51
N HIS A 103 6.43 4.87 8.91
CA HIS A 103 5.89 4.39 10.17
C HIS A 103 5.62 2.88 10.10
N THR A 104 6.11 2.16 11.10
CA THR A 104 5.76 0.74 11.33
C THR A 104 4.59 0.65 12.30
N ASP A 105 4.54 1.55 13.28
CA ASP A 105 3.45 1.69 14.26
C ASP A 105 3.25 3.17 14.64
N ALA A 106 2.26 3.47 15.49
CA ALA A 106 1.97 4.82 15.97
C ALA A 106 3.17 5.50 16.67
N ARG A 107 4.06 4.73 17.28
CA ARG A 107 5.27 5.23 17.97
C ARG A 107 6.58 4.77 17.33
N THR A 108 6.56 4.08 16.20
CA THR A 108 7.78 3.51 15.62
C THR A 108 7.88 3.88 14.14
N PHE A 109 9.01 4.43 13.72
CA PHE A 109 9.29 4.73 12.32
C PHE A 109 10.70 4.35 11.90
N THR A 110 10.87 4.09 10.61
CA THR A 110 12.15 3.79 9.98
C THR A 110 12.48 4.87 8.96
N LEU A 111 13.73 5.36 8.91
CA LEU A 111 14.19 6.22 7.83
C LEU A 111 14.55 5.37 6.62
N VAL A 112 13.99 5.75 5.48
CA VAL A 112 14.27 5.13 4.18
C VAL A 112 14.64 6.21 3.18
N GLU A 113 15.34 5.87 2.11
CA GLU A 113 15.46 6.79 0.98
C GLU A 113 14.06 7.11 0.47
N ALA A 114 13.80 8.40 0.27
CA ALA A 114 12.59 8.83 -0.37
C ALA A 114 12.64 8.36 -1.82
N GLU A 115 12.13 7.16 -2.09
CA GLU A 115 11.55 6.87 -3.40
C GLU A 115 10.66 8.06 -3.72
N ALA A 116 10.87 8.69 -4.87
CA ALA A 116 10.13 9.87 -5.29
C ALA A 116 8.66 9.65 -4.94
N SER A 117 8.21 10.30 -3.87
CA SER A 117 6.84 10.18 -3.41
C SER A 117 6.02 10.48 -4.65
N PRO A 118 5.09 9.60 -5.08
CA PRO A 118 4.27 9.89 -6.25
C PRO A 118 3.77 11.31 -6.01
N PRO A 119 3.99 12.24 -6.96
CA PRO A 119 3.71 13.65 -6.73
C PRO A 119 2.34 13.70 -6.08
N ALA A 120 2.27 14.30 -4.88
CA ALA A 120 1.00 14.54 -4.20
C ALA A 120 0.11 15.06 -5.31
N VAL A 121 -0.87 14.23 -5.71
CA VAL A 121 -1.65 14.50 -6.91
C VAL A 121 -2.26 15.85 -6.63
N VAL A 122 -1.71 16.88 -7.25
CA VAL A 122 -2.40 18.14 -7.38
C VAL A 122 -3.65 17.67 -8.09
N THR A 123 -4.76 17.68 -7.37
CA THR A 123 -6.07 17.35 -7.91
C THR A 123 -6.43 18.49 -8.86
N THR A 124 -5.67 18.66 -9.94
CA THR A 124 -6.25 19.03 -11.22
C THR A 124 -7.39 18.05 -11.37
N PRO A 125 -8.64 18.49 -11.55
CA PRO A 125 -9.74 17.58 -11.77
C PRO A 125 -9.33 16.72 -12.96
N ALA A 126 -9.02 15.44 -12.70
CA ALA A 126 -8.94 14.48 -13.76
C ALA A 126 -10.30 14.56 -14.45
N ALA A 127 -10.29 14.77 -15.77
CA ALA A 127 -11.49 14.60 -16.58
C ALA A 127 -12.19 13.31 -16.09
N PRO A 128 -13.53 13.29 -15.97
CA PRO A 128 -14.24 12.20 -15.35
C PRO A 128 -13.75 10.90 -15.98
N ALA A 129 -12.97 10.13 -15.22
CA ALA A 129 -12.51 8.83 -15.67
C ALA A 129 -13.77 8.00 -15.78
N ILE A 130 -14.16 7.68 -17.01
CA ILE A 130 -15.27 6.77 -17.25
C ILE A 130 -14.86 5.46 -16.61
N ALA A 131 -15.54 5.11 -15.51
CA ALA A 131 -15.25 3.89 -14.80
C ALA A 131 -15.54 2.72 -15.75
N MET A 132 -14.48 1.98 -16.09
CA MET A 132 -14.60 0.86 -17.01
C MET A 132 -15.57 -0.19 -16.46
N SER A 133 -16.35 -0.82 -17.34
CA SER A 133 -17.30 -1.85 -16.92
C SER A 133 -16.56 -3.04 -16.26
N PRO A 134 -17.19 -3.75 -15.29
CA PRO A 134 -16.57 -4.91 -14.65
C PRO A 134 -16.23 -6.05 -15.64
N ARG A 135 -16.93 -6.12 -16.78
CA ARG A 135 -16.68 -7.14 -17.82
C ARG A 135 -15.41 -6.79 -18.59
N ASP A 136 -15.25 -5.54 -18.99
CA ASP A 136 -14.06 -5.08 -19.71
C ASP A 136 -12.82 -5.09 -18.79
N ALA A 137 -13.01 -4.77 -17.50
CA ALA A 137 -11.97 -4.92 -16.49
C ALA A 137 -11.38 -6.34 -16.42
N ARG A 138 -12.22 -7.37 -16.52
CA ARG A 138 -11.75 -8.76 -16.55
C ARG A 138 -10.98 -9.08 -17.83
N VAL A 139 -11.45 -8.61 -18.98
CA VAL A 139 -10.76 -8.80 -20.27
C VAL A 139 -9.37 -8.17 -20.23
N VAL A 140 -9.29 -6.93 -19.76
CA VAL A 140 -8.03 -6.19 -19.62
C VAL A 140 -7.11 -6.91 -18.65
N GLN A 141 -7.60 -7.25 -17.46
CA GLN A 141 -6.81 -7.94 -16.44
C GLN A 141 -6.24 -9.27 -16.96
N GLN A 142 -7.06 -10.12 -17.56
CA GLN A 142 -6.62 -11.41 -18.10
C GLN A 142 -5.61 -11.26 -19.23
N ALA A 143 -5.79 -10.27 -20.12
CA ALA A 143 -4.82 -10.01 -21.20
C ALA A 143 -3.46 -9.58 -20.65
N LEU A 144 -3.46 -8.71 -19.63
CA LEU A 144 -2.24 -8.25 -18.96
C LEU A 144 -1.55 -9.39 -18.21
N GLU A 145 -2.28 -10.16 -17.40
CA GLU A 145 -1.73 -11.28 -16.64
C GLU A 145 -1.10 -12.32 -17.57
N ARG A 146 -1.84 -12.78 -18.59
CA ARG A 146 -1.31 -13.73 -19.60
C ARG A 146 -0.05 -13.24 -20.29
N THR A 147 0.05 -11.94 -20.53
CA THR A 147 1.21 -11.35 -21.22
C THR A 147 2.38 -11.21 -20.26
N LEU A 148 2.20 -10.59 -19.10
CA LEU A 148 3.26 -10.39 -18.12
C LEU A 148 3.83 -11.71 -17.59
N CYS A 149 3.01 -12.75 -17.46
CA CYS A 149 3.50 -14.06 -17.01
C CYS A 149 4.42 -14.77 -18.02
N ARG A 150 4.33 -14.43 -19.32
CA ARG A 150 5.24 -14.92 -20.36
C ARG A 150 6.59 -14.19 -20.38
N TRP A 151 6.68 -13.02 -19.76
CA TRP A 151 7.89 -12.19 -19.74
C TRP A 151 8.65 -12.35 -18.40
N PRO A 152 9.81 -13.03 -18.36
CA PRO A 152 10.50 -13.34 -17.10
C PRO A 152 10.86 -12.12 -16.26
N HIS A 153 11.28 -11.04 -16.91
CA HIS A 153 11.75 -9.81 -16.23
C HIS A 153 10.63 -8.84 -15.85
N ALA A 154 9.39 -9.07 -16.33
CA ALA A 154 8.22 -8.24 -16.06
C ALA A 154 7.09 -9.01 -15.36
N ARG A 155 7.40 -10.16 -14.74
CA ARG A 155 6.41 -10.96 -14.01
C ARG A 155 5.80 -10.14 -12.88
N PRO A 156 4.46 -10.15 -12.69
CA PRO A 156 3.81 -9.47 -11.57
C PRO A 156 4.43 -9.90 -10.25
N GLY A 157 4.66 -8.98 -9.32
CA GLY A 157 5.41 -9.29 -8.10
C GLY A 157 5.31 -8.20 -7.05
N THR A 158 6.44 -7.81 -6.48
CA THR A 158 6.52 -6.84 -5.36
C THR A 158 6.56 -5.38 -5.80
N TYR A 159 6.49 -5.09 -7.09
CA TYR A 159 6.54 -3.72 -7.60
C TYR A 159 5.16 -3.15 -7.86
N ARG A 160 5.11 -1.83 -7.83
CA ARG A 160 4.01 -1.04 -8.36
C ARG A 160 4.46 -0.35 -9.64
N ALA A 161 3.54 -0.15 -10.57
CA ALA A 161 3.80 0.65 -11.77
C ALA A 161 2.50 1.27 -12.25
N LEU A 162 2.56 2.48 -12.78
CA LEU A 162 1.43 3.10 -13.46
C LEU A 162 1.76 3.19 -14.95
N VAL A 163 0.91 2.62 -15.79
CA VAL A 163 1.16 2.48 -17.23
C VAL A 163 -0.03 3.05 -17.99
N GLN A 164 0.24 3.81 -19.05
CA GLN A 164 -0.77 4.24 -20.02
C GLN A 164 -0.62 3.46 -21.32
N LEU A 165 -1.74 2.98 -21.85
CA LEU A 165 -1.82 2.19 -23.06
C LEU A 165 -2.75 2.88 -24.05
N TRP A 166 -2.27 3.14 -25.26
CA TRP A 166 -3.10 3.58 -26.38
C TRP A 166 -3.48 2.35 -27.20
N VAL A 167 -4.74 1.95 -27.10
CA VAL A 167 -5.27 0.76 -27.75
C VAL A 167 -5.91 1.15 -29.07
N GLY A 168 -5.46 0.53 -30.17
CA GLY A 168 -6.06 0.73 -31.48
C GLY A 168 -7.40 0.01 -31.64
N PRO A 169 -8.16 0.30 -32.71
CA PRO A 169 -9.45 -0.36 -32.98
C PRO A 169 -9.33 -1.87 -33.20
N SER A 170 -8.13 -2.38 -33.52
CA SER A 170 -7.81 -3.80 -33.63
C SER A 170 -7.52 -4.49 -32.30
N GLY A 171 -7.56 -3.77 -31.17
CA GLY A 171 -7.21 -4.30 -29.86
C GLY A 171 -5.70 -4.38 -29.59
N HIS A 172 -4.84 -4.03 -30.56
CA HIS A 172 -3.39 -3.96 -30.36
C HIS A 172 -2.99 -2.67 -29.62
N VAL A 173 -2.06 -2.78 -28.68
CA VAL A 173 -1.43 -1.61 -28.06
C VAL A 173 -0.48 -0.95 -29.06
N ARG A 174 -0.78 0.30 -29.46
CA ARG A 174 0.05 1.08 -30.41
C ARG A 174 1.14 1.86 -29.71
N ARG A 175 0.89 2.25 -28.46
CA ARG A 175 1.82 3.02 -27.64
C ARG A 175 1.68 2.60 -26.19
N THR A 176 2.81 2.47 -25.52
CA THR A 176 2.89 2.33 -24.07
C THR A 176 3.66 3.51 -23.50
N ARG A 177 3.23 4.00 -22.34
CA ARG A 177 3.98 4.97 -21.55
C ARG A 177 4.01 4.54 -20.10
N LEU A 178 5.20 4.32 -19.57
CA LEU A 178 5.40 4.12 -18.15
C LEU A 178 5.35 5.49 -17.44
N LEU A 179 4.39 5.68 -16.55
CA LEU A 179 4.24 6.91 -15.76
C LEU A 179 5.02 6.86 -14.44
N SER A 180 5.38 5.66 -13.98
CA SER A 180 6.15 5.47 -12.76
C SER A 180 7.05 4.25 -12.89
N SER A 181 8.35 4.43 -12.58
CA SER A 181 9.35 3.36 -12.62
C SER A 181 9.05 2.28 -11.58
N THR A 182 9.44 1.04 -11.88
CA THR A 182 9.39 -0.10 -10.96
C THR A 182 10.58 -0.18 -10.00
N GLY A 183 11.51 0.77 -10.08
CA GLY A 183 12.77 0.81 -9.33
C GLY A 183 13.93 0.04 -9.98
N LEU A 184 13.69 -0.66 -11.10
CA LEU A 184 14.70 -1.41 -11.85
C LEU A 184 14.56 -1.16 -13.35
N ALA A 185 15.59 -0.59 -13.98
CA ALA A 185 15.57 -0.23 -15.40
C ALA A 185 15.35 -1.44 -16.33
N GLN A 186 15.90 -2.61 -16.00
CA GLN A 186 15.68 -3.84 -16.77
C GLN A 186 14.20 -4.27 -16.75
N ARG A 187 13.53 -4.09 -15.60
CA ARG A 187 12.11 -4.42 -15.44
C ARG A 187 11.23 -3.40 -16.16
N ASP A 188 11.57 -2.12 -16.11
CA ASP A 188 10.86 -1.06 -16.84
C ASP A 188 10.89 -1.33 -18.35
N ALA A 189 12.08 -1.61 -18.90
CA ALA A 189 12.24 -1.96 -20.31
C ALA A 189 11.46 -3.23 -20.68
N ALA A 190 11.50 -4.27 -19.82
CA ALA A 190 10.74 -5.49 -20.04
C ALA A 190 9.22 -5.27 -19.95
N LEU A 191 8.76 -4.38 -19.07
CA LEU A 191 7.35 -4.05 -18.90
C LEU A 191 6.81 -3.31 -20.12
N GLU A 192 7.55 -2.32 -20.63
CA GLU A 192 7.20 -1.63 -21.86
C GLU A 192 7.19 -2.59 -23.06
N ALA A 193 8.20 -3.43 -23.20
CA ALA A 193 8.25 -4.44 -24.26
C ALA A 193 7.09 -5.43 -24.18
N ALA A 194 6.74 -5.90 -22.97
CA ALA A 194 5.61 -6.79 -22.75
C ALA A 194 4.28 -6.13 -23.16
N MET A 195 4.04 -4.90 -22.72
CA MET A 195 2.80 -4.16 -23.04
C MET A 195 2.66 -3.86 -24.53
N ASN A 196 3.76 -3.64 -25.26
CA ASN A 196 3.72 -3.46 -26.72
C ASN A 196 3.33 -4.74 -27.48
N THR A 197 3.50 -5.93 -26.88
CA THR A 197 3.03 -7.20 -27.45
C THR A 197 1.59 -7.55 -27.10
N LEU A 198 0.94 -6.71 -26.29
CA LEU A 198 -0.38 -6.97 -25.76
C LEU A 198 -1.46 -6.76 -26.82
N VAL A 199 -2.39 -7.70 -26.88
CA VAL A 199 -3.56 -7.67 -27.76
C VAL A 199 -4.80 -7.96 -26.92
N PHE A 200 -5.78 -7.09 -26.99
CA PHE A 200 -7.09 -7.30 -26.37
C PHE A 200 -8.01 -7.99 -27.39
N ASP A 201 -8.52 -9.18 -27.03
CA ASP A 201 -9.48 -9.94 -27.85
C ASP A 201 -10.76 -9.13 -28.14
N ARG A 202 -11.11 -8.24 -27.21
CA ARG A 202 -12.10 -7.19 -27.40
C ARG A 202 -11.51 -5.88 -26.89
N PRO A 203 -11.39 -4.83 -27.72
CA PRO A 203 -10.90 -3.55 -27.26
C PRO A 203 -11.86 -3.01 -26.18
N PRO A 204 -11.34 -2.52 -25.04
CA PRO A 204 -12.18 -1.88 -24.03
C PRO A 204 -12.85 -0.65 -24.63
N GLU A 205 -14.10 -0.40 -24.24
CA GLU A 205 -14.87 0.73 -24.76
C GLU A 205 -14.21 2.06 -24.35
N GLY A 206 -13.83 2.86 -25.34
CA GLY A 206 -13.18 4.16 -25.18
C GLY A 206 -12.90 4.79 -26.53
N GLU A 207 -12.79 6.11 -26.59
CA GLU A 207 -12.32 6.79 -27.80
C GLU A 207 -10.90 6.33 -28.16
N ALA A 208 -10.63 6.17 -29.46
CA ALA A 208 -9.37 5.65 -29.98
C ALA A 208 -8.11 6.45 -29.55
N ASP A 209 -8.29 7.68 -29.04
CA ASP A 209 -7.21 8.57 -28.56
C ASP A 209 -7.08 8.63 -27.04
N GLN A 210 -8.01 8.05 -26.27
CA GLN A 210 -7.93 8.07 -24.81
C GLN A 210 -7.03 6.93 -24.29
N PRO A 211 -6.01 7.24 -23.47
CA PRO A 211 -5.13 6.22 -22.92
C PRO A 211 -5.83 5.45 -21.81
N LEU A 212 -5.81 4.13 -21.90
CA LEU A 212 -6.17 3.24 -20.80
C LEU A 212 -5.06 3.31 -19.75
N THR A 213 -5.40 3.81 -18.55
CA THR A 213 -4.46 3.90 -17.43
C THR A 213 -4.59 2.67 -16.54
N VAL A 214 -3.50 1.91 -16.40
CA VAL A 214 -3.42 0.68 -15.61
C VAL A 214 -2.46 0.87 -14.45
N LEU A 215 -2.95 0.59 -13.23
CA LEU A 215 -2.13 0.50 -12.04
C LEU A 215 -1.79 -0.96 -11.75
N LEU A 216 -0.51 -1.30 -11.87
CA LEU A 216 0.05 -2.55 -11.37
C LEU A 216 0.31 -2.39 -9.88
N LEU A 217 -0.29 -3.29 -9.11
CA LEU A 217 -0.17 -3.32 -7.66
C LEU A 217 0.81 -4.42 -7.24
N PRO A 218 1.57 -4.19 -6.16
CA PRO A 218 2.39 -5.23 -5.59
C PRO A 218 1.50 -6.33 -5.02
N ARG A 219 1.93 -7.59 -5.16
CA ARG A 219 1.30 -8.70 -4.47
C ARG A 219 1.45 -8.52 -2.97
N THR A 220 0.33 -8.48 -2.26
CA THR A 220 0.26 -8.45 -0.80
C THR A 220 -0.14 -9.82 -0.26
N GLY A 221 0.69 -10.40 0.61
CA GLY A 221 0.39 -11.62 1.37
C GLY A 221 0.51 -12.94 0.61
N ASP A 222 -0.12 -13.99 1.17
CA ASP A 222 -0.08 -15.41 0.77
C ASP A 222 -0.95 -15.73 -0.48
N ARG A 223 -1.24 -14.74 -1.33
CA ARG A 223 -2.06 -14.98 -2.53
C ARG A 223 -1.28 -15.87 -3.50
N PRO A 224 -1.93 -16.89 -4.12
CA PRO A 224 -1.29 -17.74 -5.11
C PRO A 224 -0.70 -16.90 -6.23
N ASP A 225 0.41 -17.37 -6.81
CA ASP A 225 1.06 -16.64 -7.87
C ASP A 225 0.07 -16.40 -9.01
N VAL A 226 -0.06 -15.13 -9.41
CA VAL A 226 -0.93 -14.72 -10.53
C VAL A 226 -0.55 -15.51 -11.79
N CYS A 227 0.73 -15.87 -11.93
CA CYS A 227 1.22 -16.65 -13.04
C CYS A 227 1.05 -18.17 -12.87
N ASP A 228 0.89 -18.68 -11.66
CA ASP A 228 0.56 -20.10 -11.44
C ASP A 228 -0.93 -20.34 -11.67
N ALA A 229 -1.78 -19.37 -11.30
CA ALA A 229 -3.22 -19.42 -11.58
C ALA A 229 -3.56 -19.33 -13.08
N ALA A 230 -2.72 -18.69 -13.88
CA ALA A 230 -2.91 -18.52 -15.32
C ALA A 230 -2.63 -19.79 -16.16
N VAL A 231 -2.12 -20.86 -15.55
CA VAL A 231 -1.75 -22.12 -16.23
C VAL A 231 -2.83 -23.21 -16.13
N SER A 232 -3.89 -22.99 -15.33
CA SER A 232 -5.00 -23.95 -15.22
C SER A 232 -6.01 -23.78 -16.36
N PRO A 233 -6.35 -24.85 -17.10
CA PRO A 233 -7.24 -24.83 -18.26
C PRO A 233 -8.71 -24.55 -17.92
#